data_AF-A0A2U1QHC4-F1
#
_entry.id   AF-A0A2U1QHC4-F1
#
_cell.length_a   1.000
_cell.length_b   1.000
_cell.length_c   1.000
_cell.angle_alpha   90.00
_cell.angle_beta   90.00
_cell.angle_gamma   90.00
#
_symmetry.space_group_name_H-M   'P 1'
#
loop_
_entity.id
_entity.type
_entity.pdbx_description
1 polymer ?
#
loop_
_entity_poly.entity_id
_entity_poly.type
_entity_poly.pdbx_seq_one_letter_code
_entity_poly.pdbx_strand_id
1 'polypeptide(L)'
;MSSPSKRREMDLMKLMMGDYKVEMMNDGPYDGGVWRIRVELPDAYPYKSPSIGFINKIYHPNVDEMSGSVCLDVINQTWSPMFDLVNVFEVFLPQLLLYPNPSDPLNGDAAALMMRDKTAYEQKVKEYCERYAKPEDAGAVPEEKSSDEELSEAEDPELFSILLSLLRNGYLPSKAKNFDIQDLVFEAKFYGIERLLVESKSNPSQFDPFDLEKCFILPLSGRDSPSAIAATDNGSVFVSHGSKITSFDWSLQRKSTTLTQFNAVDSLLCLSNNVVAAGATDFCGLQIIDLESGFVEKSLEWENVTKSGSTVQGVGVSNEFLFTSFESSRRNSNTILVYDLNDGFRAVSEIGHNEIYGADFDSAIPSTKLDWIPSLNLLMASGSHSGPSGISGNIKFWDIRSGNLVSEIKEKVDCFSDITVSDSLSAVFKIGMNSGEVSYMDFRNISSDGSWNCLGDSRKLANVKKEGFGCKIESHGNQVFCSKEGDLELWSEVLMGSSTTTSKNGKEERVFKKNILGRSKDIGGARITNLTIGGNKMFITRKDQQCVEVWQSSVRRS
;
A
#
# COMPACT_ATOMS: atom_id res chain seq x y z
N MET A 1 26.24 9.45 -1.01
CA MET A 1 26.80 8.14 -1.36
C MET A 1 25.67 7.13 -1.24
N SER A 2 25.32 6.44 -2.32
CA SER A 2 24.30 5.37 -2.30
C SER A 2 24.81 4.18 -1.48
N SER A 3 23.91 3.42 -0.85
CA SER A 3 24.31 2.18 -0.18
C SER A 3 24.84 1.15 -1.21
N PRO A 4 25.78 0.26 -0.84
CA PRO A 4 26.35 -0.71 -1.77
C PRO A 4 25.32 -1.60 -2.49
N SER A 5 24.21 -1.99 -1.83
CA SER A 5 23.15 -2.76 -2.50
C SER A 5 22.38 -1.92 -3.53
N LYS A 6 22.08 -0.64 -3.22
CA LYS A 6 21.43 0.28 -4.18
C LYS A 6 22.28 0.53 -5.42
N ARG A 7 23.61 0.59 -5.29
CA ARG A 7 24.51 0.74 -6.46
C ARG A 7 24.53 -0.51 -7.33
N ARG A 8 24.58 -1.70 -6.72
CA ARG A 8 24.51 -2.99 -7.43
C ARG A 8 23.22 -3.11 -8.24
N GLU A 9 22.08 -2.83 -7.62
CA GLU A 9 20.76 -2.88 -8.27
C GLU A 9 20.67 -1.88 -9.43
N MET A 10 21.12 -0.64 -9.23
CA MET A 10 21.11 0.39 -10.28
C MET A 10 21.97 0.01 -11.50
N ASP A 11 23.18 -0.53 -11.28
CA ASP A 11 24.09 -0.88 -12.37
C ASP A 11 23.61 -2.14 -13.13
N LEU A 12 22.98 -3.09 -12.43
CA LEU A 12 22.34 -4.25 -13.05
C LEU A 12 21.15 -3.81 -13.90
N MET A 13 20.31 -2.90 -13.39
CA MET A 13 19.17 -2.35 -14.13
C MET A 13 19.61 -1.59 -15.38
N LYS A 14 20.65 -0.73 -15.29
CA LYS A 14 21.22 -0.05 -16.46
C LYS A 14 21.69 -0.99 -17.55
N LEU A 15 22.26 -2.15 -17.17
CA LEU A 15 22.63 -3.16 -18.15
C LEU A 15 21.39 -3.85 -18.74
N MET A 16 20.43 -4.27 -17.91
CA MET A 16 19.22 -4.94 -18.41
C MET A 16 18.34 -4.05 -19.29
N MET A 17 18.48 -2.73 -19.19
CA MET A 17 17.77 -1.72 -19.99
C MET A 17 18.50 -1.31 -21.28
N GLY A 18 19.72 -1.80 -21.53
CA GLY A 18 20.47 -1.51 -22.73
C GLY A 18 20.49 -2.71 -23.66
N ASP A 19 19.99 -2.56 -24.89
CA ASP A 19 20.24 -3.51 -25.99
C ASP A 19 21.69 -3.37 -26.47
N TYR A 20 22.68 -3.63 -25.59
CA TYR A 20 24.06 -3.27 -25.92
C TYR A 20 24.63 -4.16 -27.03
N LYS A 21 24.76 -3.53 -28.20
CA LYS A 21 25.61 -3.94 -29.30
C LYS A 21 26.91 -3.14 -29.19
N VAL A 22 28.00 -3.80 -28.78
CA VAL A 22 29.32 -3.17 -28.68
C VAL A 22 29.93 -3.10 -30.08
N GLU A 23 29.98 -1.91 -30.66
CA GLU A 23 30.60 -1.67 -31.96
C GLU A 23 32.04 -1.20 -31.75
N MET A 24 32.99 -1.89 -32.39
CA MET A 24 34.39 -1.48 -32.36
C MET A 24 34.57 -0.21 -33.18
N MET A 25 35.10 0.85 -32.58
CA MET A 25 35.65 1.96 -33.37
C MET A 25 36.97 1.47 -34.01
N ASN A 26 36.92 1.14 -35.31
CA ASN A 26 38.01 0.83 -36.26
C ASN A 26 38.29 -0.66 -36.58
N ASP A 27 38.87 -0.87 -37.77
CA ASP A 27 39.30 -2.13 -38.44
C ASP A 27 40.28 -3.01 -37.61
N GLY A 28 39.85 -3.50 -36.45
CA GLY A 28 40.60 -4.45 -35.62
C GLY A 28 40.48 -5.90 -36.11
N PRO A 29 41.35 -6.83 -35.67
CA PRO A 29 41.28 -8.24 -36.09
C PRO A 29 40.01 -8.96 -35.61
N TYR A 30 39.31 -8.41 -34.62
CA TYR A 30 38.05 -8.90 -34.06
C TYR A 30 36.80 -8.33 -34.74
N ASP A 31 36.97 -7.51 -35.78
CA ASP A 31 35.85 -6.86 -36.48
C ASP A 31 34.85 -7.89 -37.04
N GLY A 32 33.56 -7.54 -36.96
CA GLY A 32 32.44 -8.39 -37.35
C GLY A 32 32.10 -9.55 -36.41
N GLY A 33 32.89 -9.80 -35.36
CA GLY A 33 32.60 -10.84 -34.37
C GLY A 33 31.51 -10.43 -33.37
N VAL A 34 30.64 -11.38 -33.02
CA VAL A 34 29.56 -11.23 -32.04
C VAL A 34 29.81 -12.17 -30.87
N TRP A 35 29.90 -11.61 -29.67
CA TRP A 35 30.10 -12.39 -28.45
C TRP A 35 29.03 -12.14 -27.40
N ARG A 36 28.62 -13.22 -26.74
CA ARG A 36 27.80 -13.16 -25.53
C ARG A 36 28.70 -13.10 -24.31
N ILE A 37 28.49 -12.10 -23.46
CA ILE A 37 29.33 -11.83 -22.29
C ILE A 37 28.59 -12.23 -21.01
N ARG A 38 29.28 -12.97 -20.13
CA ARG A 38 28.88 -13.26 -18.76
C ARG A 38 29.51 -12.22 -17.83
N VAL A 39 28.70 -11.61 -16.99
CA VAL A 39 29.12 -10.65 -15.95
C VAL A 39 28.72 -11.20 -14.59
N GLU A 40 29.68 -11.29 -13.67
CA GLU A 40 29.45 -11.73 -12.28
C GLU A 40 29.86 -10.62 -11.31
N LEU A 41 28.92 -10.20 -10.44
CA LEU A 41 29.16 -9.13 -9.47
C LEU A 41 29.50 -9.72 -8.09
N PRO A 42 30.66 -9.40 -7.49
CA PRO A 42 31.02 -9.92 -6.17
C PRO A 42 30.25 -9.23 -5.03
N ASP A 43 30.22 -9.84 -3.85
CA ASP A 43 29.55 -9.29 -2.67
C ASP A 43 30.05 -7.90 -2.24
N ALA A 44 31.33 -7.62 -2.50
CA ALA A 44 31.94 -6.34 -2.19
C ALA A 44 31.84 -5.30 -3.32
N TYR A 45 31.06 -5.55 -4.38
CA TYR A 45 30.79 -4.58 -5.44
C TYR A 45 30.16 -3.29 -4.88
N PRO A 46 30.58 -2.08 -5.33
CA PRO A 46 31.52 -1.77 -6.42
C PRO A 46 32.99 -1.66 -5.98
N TYR A 47 33.32 -1.92 -4.72
CA TYR A 47 34.70 -1.83 -4.20
C TYR A 47 35.62 -2.94 -4.72
N LYS A 48 35.05 -4.09 -5.11
CA LYS A 48 35.70 -5.10 -5.95
C LYS A 48 35.11 -5.06 -7.36
N SER A 49 35.96 -5.25 -8.37
CA SER A 49 35.56 -5.26 -9.77
C SER A 49 34.62 -6.43 -10.10
N PRO A 50 33.79 -6.31 -11.16
CA PRO A 50 33.08 -7.45 -11.72
C PRO A 50 34.06 -8.47 -12.33
N SER A 51 33.63 -9.73 -12.42
CA SER A 51 34.29 -10.75 -13.25
C SER A 51 33.60 -10.82 -14.61
N ILE A 52 34.37 -10.83 -15.69
CA ILE A 52 33.89 -10.81 -17.07
C ILE A 52 34.36 -12.05 -17.81
N GLY A 53 33.47 -12.69 -18.56
CA GLY A 53 33.82 -13.84 -19.40
C GLY A 53 33.06 -13.90 -20.73
N PHE A 54 33.74 -14.36 -21.78
CA PHE A 54 33.16 -14.65 -23.09
C PHE A 54 32.51 -16.03 -23.08
N ILE A 55 31.23 -16.13 -23.44
CA ILE A 55 30.50 -17.41 -23.46
C ILE A 55 30.85 -18.21 -24.71
N ASN A 56 30.82 -17.57 -25.88
CA ASN A 56 31.33 -18.15 -27.12
C ASN A 56 32.82 -17.83 -27.28
N LYS A 57 33.54 -18.68 -28.04
CA LYS A 57 35.01 -18.68 -28.02
C LYS A 57 35.61 -17.40 -28.62
N ILE A 58 36.71 -16.96 -28.02
CA ILE A 58 37.54 -15.85 -28.51
C ILE A 58 39.02 -16.24 -28.39
N TYR A 59 39.83 -15.90 -29.39
CA TYR A 59 41.28 -16.11 -29.34
C TYR A 59 41.97 -14.81 -28.94
N HIS A 60 42.37 -14.66 -27.66
CA HIS A 60 42.93 -13.42 -27.13
C HIS A 60 43.97 -13.66 -26.03
N PRO A 61 45.13 -12.95 -26.01
CA PRO A 61 46.19 -13.16 -25.02
C PRO A 61 45.75 -13.09 -23.55
N ASN A 62 44.84 -12.17 -23.20
CA ASN A 62 44.34 -11.98 -21.82
C ASN A 62 42.99 -12.64 -21.52
N VAL A 63 42.54 -13.57 -22.36
CA VAL A 63 41.32 -14.38 -22.12
C VAL A 63 41.70 -15.84 -22.04
N ASP A 64 41.23 -16.53 -21.01
CA ASP A 64 41.42 -17.97 -20.88
C ASP A 64 40.63 -18.72 -21.96
N GLU A 65 41.29 -19.57 -22.74
CA GLU A 65 40.68 -20.21 -23.92
C GLU A 65 39.62 -21.26 -23.56
N MET A 66 39.71 -21.86 -22.36
CA MET A 66 38.77 -22.89 -21.93
C MET A 66 37.51 -22.30 -21.30
N SER A 67 37.66 -21.33 -20.40
CA SER A 67 36.56 -20.74 -19.64
C SER A 67 36.00 -19.44 -20.23
N GLY A 68 36.75 -18.79 -21.13
CA GLY A 68 36.43 -17.48 -21.68
C GLY A 68 36.65 -16.32 -20.69
N SER A 69 37.20 -16.59 -19.50
CA SER A 69 37.36 -15.58 -18.44
C SER A 69 38.45 -14.56 -18.82
N VAL A 70 38.14 -13.28 -18.64
CA VAL A 70 39.12 -12.19 -18.78
C VAL A 70 40.02 -12.15 -17.54
N CYS A 71 41.31 -11.92 -17.73
CA CYS A 71 42.26 -11.78 -16.62
C CYS A 71 41.82 -10.71 -15.62
N LEU A 72 41.64 -11.10 -14.35
CA LEU A 72 41.14 -10.23 -13.29
C LEU A 72 42.08 -9.04 -13.05
N ASP A 73 43.39 -9.24 -13.17
CA ASP A 73 44.38 -8.17 -12.97
C ASP A 73 44.26 -7.06 -14.02
N VAL A 74 43.87 -7.42 -15.26
CA VAL A 74 43.65 -6.44 -16.33
C VAL A 74 42.41 -5.59 -16.07
N ILE A 75 41.32 -6.20 -15.56
CA ILE A 75 40.13 -5.43 -15.18
C ILE A 75 40.39 -4.59 -13.92
N ASN A 76 41.14 -5.10 -12.94
CA ASN A 76 41.49 -4.35 -11.73
C ASN A 76 42.35 -3.11 -11.99
N GLN A 77 43.20 -3.11 -13.03
CA GLN A 77 43.98 -1.92 -13.42
C GLN A 77 43.10 -0.77 -13.93
N THR A 78 41.94 -1.11 -14.50
CA THR A 78 41.03 -0.13 -15.11
C THR A 78 39.81 0.16 -14.23
N TRP A 79 39.42 -0.77 -13.35
CA TRP A 79 38.21 -0.62 -12.53
C TRP A 79 38.39 0.41 -11.42
N SER A 80 37.40 1.28 -11.29
CA SER A 80 37.24 2.18 -10.15
C SER A 80 35.81 2.03 -9.62
N PRO A 81 35.58 2.07 -8.29
CA PRO A 81 34.23 2.08 -7.73
C PRO A 81 33.37 3.27 -8.20
N MET A 82 34.00 4.29 -8.79
CA MET A 82 33.36 5.45 -9.40
C MET A 82 32.86 5.20 -10.82
N PHE A 83 33.25 4.09 -11.47
CA PHE A 83 32.84 3.76 -12.83
C PHE A 83 31.50 3.02 -12.83
N ASP A 84 30.65 3.39 -13.80
CA ASP A 84 29.41 2.67 -14.06
C ASP A 84 29.72 1.34 -14.75
N LEU A 85 28.93 0.31 -14.47
CA LEU A 85 29.14 -1.03 -15.02
C LEU A 85 29.08 -1.05 -16.57
N VAL A 86 28.32 -0.12 -17.16
CA VAL A 86 28.25 0.11 -18.61
C VAL A 86 29.63 0.43 -19.22
N ASN A 87 30.53 1.06 -18.46
CA ASN A 87 31.90 1.37 -18.92
C ASN A 87 32.70 0.09 -19.27
N VAL A 88 32.30 -1.07 -18.73
CA VAL A 88 32.92 -2.35 -19.11
C VAL A 88 32.72 -2.62 -20.60
N PHE A 89 31.53 -2.33 -21.12
CA PHE A 89 31.14 -2.58 -22.50
C PHE A 89 31.56 -1.45 -23.43
N GLU A 90 31.43 -0.19 -22.99
CA GLU A 90 31.75 0.98 -23.83
C GLU A 90 33.24 1.28 -23.93
N VAL A 91 34.03 0.93 -22.91
CA VAL A 91 35.44 1.33 -22.82
C VAL A 91 36.35 0.13 -22.61
N PHE A 92 36.14 -0.65 -21.55
CA PHE A 92 37.11 -1.68 -21.16
C PHE A 92 37.27 -2.78 -22.20
N LEU A 93 36.18 -3.41 -22.65
CA LEU A 93 36.24 -4.49 -23.64
C LEU A 93 36.77 -4.03 -25.01
N PRO A 94 36.34 -2.87 -25.56
CA PRO A 94 36.95 -2.32 -26.77
C PRO A 94 38.45 -2.06 -26.64
N GLN A 95 38.89 -1.47 -25.52
CA GLN A 95 40.31 -1.21 -25.27
C GLN A 95 41.11 -2.51 -25.12
N LEU A 96 40.55 -3.52 -24.45
CA LEU A 96 41.16 -4.83 -24.31
C LEU A 96 41.41 -5.48 -25.67
N LEU A 97 40.38 -5.48 -26.54
CA LEU A 97 40.45 -6.11 -27.86
C LEU A 97 41.34 -5.34 -28.85
N LEU A 98 41.48 -4.03 -28.67
CA LEU A 98 42.37 -3.20 -29.49
C LEU A 98 43.84 -3.28 -29.04
N TYR A 99 44.08 -3.43 -27.73
CA TYR A 99 45.42 -3.41 -27.14
C TYR A 99 45.65 -4.59 -26.18
N PRO A 100 45.75 -5.83 -26.69
CA PRO A 100 46.10 -6.99 -25.87
C PRO A 100 47.47 -6.83 -25.20
N ASN A 101 47.60 -7.33 -23.98
CA ASN A 101 48.85 -7.33 -23.22
C ASN A 101 49.52 -8.73 -23.29
N PRO A 102 50.55 -8.93 -24.14
CA PRO A 102 51.24 -10.22 -24.25
C PRO A 102 52.26 -10.48 -23.13
N SER A 103 52.52 -9.50 -22.25
CA SER A 103 53.55 -9.62 -21.20
C SER A 103 53.12 -10.49 -20.02
N ASP A 104 51.80 -10.62 -19.81
CA ASP A 104 51.20 -11.46 -18.77
C ASP A 104 49.90 -12.12 -19.30
N PRO A 105 50.04 -13.15 -20.17
CA PRO A 105 48.91 -13.72 -20.88
C PRO A 105 48.25 -14.90 -20.14
N LEU A 106 46.94 -15.02 -20.26
CA LEU A 106 46.20 -16.26 -19.94
C LEU A 106 46.30 -17.27 -21.09
N ASN A 107 46.34 -16.79 -22.34
CA ASN A 107 46.57 -17.61 -23.51
C ASN A 107 48.00 -17.40 -24.03
N GLY A 108 48.91 -18.26 -23.55
CA GLY A 108 50.33 -18.22 -23.93
C GLY A 108 50.57 -18.44 -25.43
N ASP A 109 49.74 -19.24 -26.09
CA ASP A 109 49.83 -19.48 -27.53
C ASP A 109 49.46 -18.23 -28.34
N ALA A 110 48.40 -17.54 -27.94
CA ALA A 110 47.98 -16.29 -28.57
C ALA A 110 49.05 -15.20 -28.40
N ALA A 111 49.62 -15.06 -27.20
CA ALA A 111 50.69 -14.11 -26.93
C ALA A 111 51.97 -14.41 -27.72
N ALA A 112 52.42 -15.68 -27.71
CA ALA A 112 53.61 -16.09 -28.46
C ALA A 112 53.44 -15.89 -29.97
N LEU A 113 52.25 -16.20 -30.51
CA LEU A 113 51.95 -15.98 -31.92
C LEU A 113 51.91 -14.49 -32.25
N MET A 114 51.26 -13.67 -31.44
CA MET A 114 51.19 -12.22 -31.61
C MET A 114 52.59 -11.57 -31.60
N MET A 115 53.47 -12.01 -30.71
CA MET A 115 54.84 -11.48 -30.60
C MET A 115 55.75 -11.95 -31.75
N ARG A 116 55.57 -13.19 -32.23
CA ARG A 116 56.41 -13.77 -33.28
C ARG A 116 55.99 -13.34 -34.69
N ASP A 117 54.69 -13.35 -34.96
CA ASP A 117 54.11 -13.09 -36.27
C ASP A 117 52.70 -12.50 -36.11
N LYS A 118 52.64 -11.16 -36.10
CA LYS A 118 51.39 -10.41 -35.93
C LYS A 118 50.38 -10.71 -37.04
N THR A 119 50.82 -10.89 -38.29
CA THR A 119 49.93 -11.18 -39.42
C THR A 119 49.28 -12.54 -39.27
N ALA A 120 50.04 -13.56 -38.87
CA ALA A 120 49.50 -14.89 -38.60
C ALA A 120 48.54 -14.89 -37.40
N TYR A 121 48.81 -14.08 -36.38
CA TYR A 121 47.88 -13.88 -35.26
C TYR A 121 46.55 -13.27 -35.72
N GLU A 122 46.59 -12.16 -36.47
CA GLU A 122 45.38 -11.51 -36.99
C GLU A 122 44.56 -12.45 -37.89
N GLN A 123 45.21 -13.26 -38.72
CA GLN A 123 44.54 -14.26 -39.54
C GLN A 123 43.84 -15.33 -38.68
N LYS A 124 44.50 -15.81 -37.62
CA LYS A 124 43.92 -16.79 -36.70
C LYS A 124 42.75 -16.21 -35.90
N VAL A 125 42.82 -14.94 -35.51
CA VAL A 125 41.70 -14.25 -34.85
C VAL A 125 40.49 -14.17 -35.78
N LYS A 126 40.69 -13.80 -37.05
CA LYS A 126 39.61 -13.77 -38.07
C LYS A 126 38.98 -15.14 -38.25
N GLU A 127 39.79 -16.20 -38.35
CA GLU A 127 39.30 -17.58 -38.46
C GLU A 127 38.47 -17.99 -37.23
N TYR A 128 38.85 -17.56 -36.03
CA TYR A 128 38.04 -17.78 -34.81
C TYR A 128 36.72 -17.01 -34.85
N CYS A 129 36.71 -15.76 -35.32
CA CYS A 129 35.50 -14.95 -35.42
C CYS A 129 34.50 -15.60 -36.39
N GLU A 130 34.96 -16.04 -37.57
CA GLU A 130 34.14 -16.71 -38.58
C GLU A 130 33.56 -18.05 -38.09
N ARG A 131 34.21 -18.70 -37.13
CA ARG A 131 33.87 -20.06 -36.68
C ARG A 131 33.07 -20.11 -35.38
N TYR A 132 33.19 -19.10 -34.52
CA TYR A 132 32.63 -19.12 -33.17
C TYR A 132 31.94 -17.82 -32.74
N ALA A 133 31.99 -16.76 -33.54
CA ALA A 133 31.48 -15.44 -33.18
C ALA A 133 30.46 -14.91 -34.19
N LYS A 134 29.58 -15.77 -34.72
CA LYS A 134 28.43 -15.35 -35.52
C LYS A 134 27.23 -15.01 -34.63
N PRO A 135 26.25 -14.24 -35.14
CA PRO A 135 25.00 -13.97 -34.40
C PRO A 135 24.31 -15.25 -33.89
N GLU A 136 24.31 -16.31 -34.71
CA GLU A 136 23.77 -17.63 -34.37
C GLU A 136 24.50 -18.26 -33.17
N ASP A 137 25.83 -18.11 -33.10
CA ASP A 137 26.67 -18.66 -32.02
C ASP A 137 26.49 -17.89 -30.70
N ALA A 138 26.07 -16.62 -30.77
CA ALA A 138 25.75 -15.79 -29.62
C ALA A 138 24.32 -16.05 -29.07
N GLY A 139 23.53 -16.89 -29.75
CA GLY A 139 22.16 -17.22 -29.38
C GLY A 139 21.11 -16.20 -29.86
N ALA A 140 21.43 -15.38 -30.87
CA ALA A 140 20.41 -14.57 -31.54
C ALA A 140 19.54 -15.50 -32.41
N VAL A 141 18.28 -15.66 -32.02
CA VAL A 141 17.28 -16.36 -32.86
C VAL A 141 17.13 -15.54 -34.15
N PRO A 142 17.15 -16.15 -35.34
CA PRO A 142 16.84 -15.44 -36.58
C PRO A 142 15.45 -14.82 -36.43
N GLU A 143 15.30 -13.53 -36.74
CA GLU A 143 14.00 -12.89 -36.89
C GLU A 143 13.21 -13.60 -38.01
N GLU A 144 12.50 -14.66 -37.64
CA GLU A 144 11.38 -15.13 -38.44
C GLU A 144 10.28 -14.08 -38.32
N LYS A 145 9.78 -13.64 -39.48
CA LYS A 145 8.56 -12.84 -39.60
C LYS A 145 7.38 -13.64 -39.03
N SER A 146 7.23 -13.66 -37.71
CA SER A 146 5.98 -14.01 -37.05
C SER A 146 5.11 -12.76 -36.99
N SER A 147 3.85 -12.98 -37.32
CA SER A 147 2.76 -12.01 -37.34
C SER A 147 2.38 -11.57 -35.91
N ASP A 148 3.31 -10.89 -35.22
CA ASP A 148 3.07 -10.21 -33.94
C ASP A 148 3.19 -8.68 -34.12
N GLU A 149 2.51 -8.16 -35.15
CA GLU A 149 2.06 -6.77 -35.14
C GLU A 149 0.90 -6.65 -34.14
N GLU A 150 1.19 -6.74 -32.84
CA GLU A 150 0.37 -6.16 -31.77
C GLU A 150 1.22 -6.09 -30.48
N LEU A 151 1.54 -4.84 -30.08
CA LEU A 151 2.24 -4.37 -28.87
C LEU A 151 3.79 -4.30 -28.90
N SER A 152 4.33 -3.39 -29.72
CA SER A 152 5.49 -2.57 -29.35
C SER A 152 5.03 -1.19 -28.87
N GLU A 153 4.33 -1.11 -27.74
CA GLU A 153 3.96 0.17 -27.09
C GLU A 153 5.04 0.61 -26.09
N ALA A 154 6.25 0.85 -26.58
CA ALA A 154 7.24 1.65 -25.85
C ALA A 154 7.81 2.69 -26.82
N GLU A 155 6.93 3.57 -27.32
CA GLU A 155 7.23 4.52 -28.43
C GLU A 155 7.09 6.00 -28.07
N ASP A 156 6.90 6.38 -26.79
CA ASP A 156 6.78 7.80 -26.43
C ASP A 156 7.99 8.33 -25.61
N PRO A 157 8.96 9.02 -26.25
CA PRO A 157 10.06 9.69 -25.57
C PRO A 157 9.62 10.67 -24.48
N GLU A 158 8.42 11.24 -24.59
CA GLU A 158 7.87 12.14 -23.57
C GLU A 158 7.44 11.37 -22.32
N LEU A 159 6.76 10.22 -22.45
CA LEU A 159 6.44 9.33 -21.33
C LEU A 159 7.70 8.87 -20.61
N PHE A 160 8.72 8.45 -21.36
CA PHE A 160 10.01 8.07 -20.80
C PHE A 160 10.66 9.24 -20.04
N SER A 161 10.61 10.45 -20.59
CA SER A 161 11.15 11.65 -19.91
C SER A 161 10.44 11.97 -18.59
N ILE A 162 9.13 11.69 -18.51
CA ILE A 162 8.33 11.84 -17.29
C ILE A 162 8.78 10.82 -16.25
N LEU A 163 8.98 9.56 -16.65
CA LEU A 163 9.44 8.50 -15.76
C LEU A 163 10.88 8.73 -15.27
N LEU A 164 11.76 9.26 -16.12
CA LEU A 164 13.09 9.71 -15.68
C LEU A 164 13.02 10.83 -14.63
N SER A 165 12.10 11.80 -14.81
CA SER A 165 11.88 12.84 -13.79
C SER A 165 11.36 12.24 -12.48
N LEU A 166 10.45 11.27 -12.56
CA LEU A 166 9.94 10.55 -11.40
C LEU A 166 11.07 9.80 -10.67
N LEU A 167 11.93 9.09 -11.39
CA LEU A 167 13.10 8.40 -10.83
C LEU A 167 14.08 9.36 -10.14
N ARG A 168 14.33 10.53 -10.75
CA ARG A 168 15.29 11.50 -10.23
C ARG A 168 14.78 12.24 -9.00
N ASN A 169 13.50 12.62 -9.02
CA ASN A 169 12.93 13.57 -8.07
C ASN A 169 11.96 12.94 -7.07
N GLY A 170 11.48 11.72 -7.33
CA GLY A 170 10.43 11.05 -6.54
C GLY A 170 9.01 11.56 -6.79
N TYR A 171 8.83 12.53 -7.70
CA TYR A 171 7.52 13.10 -8.02
C TYR A 171 7.34 13.27 -9.53
N LEU A 172 6.10 13.09 -9.99
CA LEU A 172 5.72 13.37 -11.36
C LEU A 172 5.78 14.88 -11.67
N PRO A 173 6.39 15.28 -12.80
CA PRO A 173 6.37 16.67 -13.26
C PRO A 173 4.96 17.10 -13.67
N SER A 174 4.72 18.42 -13.74
CA SER A 174 3.42 18.98 -14.17
C SER A 174 2.97 18.49 -15.55
N LYS A 175 3.92 18.25 -16.46
CA LYS A 175 3.68 17.69 -17.80
C LYS A 175 3.02 16.31 -17.77
N ALA A 176 3.20 15.52 -16.70
CA ALA A 176 2.57 14.21 -16.57
C ALA A 176 1.02 14.27 -16.54
N LYS A 177 0.43 15.45 -16.33
CA LYS A 177 -1.03 15.64 -16.41
C LYS A 177 -1.58 15.55 -17.84
N ASN A 178 -0.72 15.61 -18.85
CA ASN A 178 -1.13 15.54 -20.25
C ASN A 178 -1.27 14.10 -20.76
N PHE A 179 -0.84 13.12 -19.99
CA PHE A 179 -0.84 11.71 -20.35
C PHE A 179 -1.96 10.97 -19.62
N ASP A 180 -2.48 9.92 -20.25
CA ASP A 180 -3.35 9.00 -19.52
C ASP A 180 -2.55 8.36 -18.40
N ILE A 181 -3.21 8.18 -17.25
CA ILE A 181 -2.58 7.51 -16.12
C ILE A 181 -2.29 6.03 -16.45
N GLN A 182 -3.08 5.40 -17.32
CA GLN A 182 -2.85 4.02 -17.73
C GLN A 182 -1.58 3.86 -18.56
N ASP A 183 -1.29 4.79 -19.46
CA ASP A 183 -0.05 4.80 -20.23
C ASP A 183 1.16 4.92 -19.29
N LEU A 184 1.07 5.83 -18.31
CA LEU A 184 2.09 5.99 -17.27
C LEU A 184 2.26 4.72 -16.42
N VAL A 185 1.17 4.02 -16.10
CA VAL A 185 1.20 2.78 -15.31
C VAL A 185 1.81 1.64 -16.12
N PHE A 186 1.41 1.48 -17.38
CA PHE A 186 1.95 0.46 -18.27
C PHE A 186 3.46 0.64 -18.45
N GLU A 187 3.88 1.85 -18.79
CA GLU A 187 5.29 2.19 -18.99
C GLU A 187 6.09 2.05 -17.67
N ALA A 188 5.52 2.50 -16.53
CA ALA A 188 6.17 2.32 -15.24
C ALA A 188 6.29 0.85 -14.82
N LYS A 189 5.33 0.00 -15.18
CA LYS A 189 5.41 -1.46 -14.96
C LYS A 189 6.48 -2.09 -15.85
N PHE A 190 6.55 -1.68 -17.12
CA PHE A 190 7.57 -2.13 -18.06
C PHE A 190 8.98 -1.91 -17.52
N TYR A 191 9.26 -0.73 -16.95
CA TYR A 191 10.55 -0.44 -16.30
C TYR A 191 10.67 -0.88 -14.84
N GLY A 192 9.65 -1.51 -14.25
CA GLY A 192 9.69 -1.97 -12.86
C GLY A 192 9.68 -0.85 -11.79
N ILE A 193 9.18 0.34 -12.14
CA ILE A 193 9.14 1.52 -11.26
C ILE A 193 7.73 1.91 -10.80
N GLU A 194 6.74 1.04 -11.00
CA GLU A 194 5.33 1.27 -10.61
C GLU A 194 5.22 1.73 -9.15
N ARG A 195 6.01 1.16 -8.24
CA ARG A 195 6.01 1.56 -6.83
C ARG A 195 6.29 3.06 -6.63
N LEU A 196 7.24 3.62 -7.37
CA LEU A 196 7.56 5.06 -7.29
C LEU A 196 6.40 5.90 -7.85
N LEU A 197 5.73 5.40 -8.88
CA LEU A 197 4.56 6.06 -9.46
C LEU A 197 3.41 6.12 -8.44
N VAL A 198 3.13 5.00 -7.77
CA VAL A 198 2.16 4.90 -6.67
C VAL A 198 2.52 5.86 -5.54
N GLU A 199 3.77 5.84 -5.08
CA GLU A 199 4.27 6.75 -4.03
C GLU A 199 4.19 8.22 -4.47
N SER A 200 4.35 8.53 -5.76
CA SER A 200 4.17 9.91 -6.22
C SER A 200 2.70 10.35 -6.27
N LYS A 201 1.76 9.46 -6.56
CA LYS A 201 0.35 9.79 -6.83
C LYS A 201 -0.58 9.62 -5.65
N SER A 202 -0.25 8.71 -4.74
CA SER A 202 -1.16 8.25 -3.69
C SER A 202 -0.50 8.17 -2.31
N ASN A 203 0.63 8.85 -2.09
CA ASN A 203 1.29 8.86 -0.78
C ASN A 203 0.43 9.53 0.30
N PRO A 204 0.14 8.85 1.43
CA PRO A 204 -0.65 9.40 2.53
C PRO A 204 -0.21 10.76 3.06
N SER A 205 1.10 11.05 3.04
CA SER A 205 1.63 12.35 3.50
C SER A 205 1.19 13.54 2.63
N GLN A 206 0.67 13.28 1.43
CA GLN A 206 0.12 14.30 0.53
C GLN A 206 -1.38 14.53 0.74
N PHE A 207 -2.01 13.83 1.71
CA PHE A 207 -3.40 14.08 2.05
C PHE A 207 -3.54 15.47 2.69
N ASP A 208 -4.19 16.38 1.97
CA ASP A 208 -4.50 17.72 2.47
C ASP A 208 -5.99 17.80 2.85
N PRO A 209 -6.30 17.84 4.16
CA PRO A 209 -7.66 17.74 4.67
C PRO A 209 -8.49 19.03 4.46
N PHE A 210 -7.85 20.19 4.29
CA PHE A 210 -8.55 21.48 4.30
C PHE A 210 -9.13 21.88 2.94
N ASP A 211 -8.59 21.34 1.85
CA ASP A 211 -9.01 21.62 0.47
C ASP A 211 -9.71 20.41 -0.17
N LEU A 212 -10.23 19.48 0.64
CA LEU A 212 -10.94 18.31 0.15
C LEU A 212 -12.22 18.69 -0.60
N GLU A 213 -12.30 18.21 -1.83
CA GLU A 213 -13.46 18.34 -2.69
C GLU A 213 -13.76 17.05 -3.44
N LYS A 214 -15.02 16.88 -3.85
CA LYS A 214 -15.44 15.74 -4.67
C LYS A 214 -14.85 15.86 -6.08
N CYS A 215 -13.94 14.95 -6.43
CA CYS A 215 -13.24 14.94 -7.71
C CYS A 215 -13.78 13.87 -8.68
N PHE A 216 -14.02 12.65 -8.20
CA PHE A 216 -14.43 11.52 -9.04
C PHE A 216 -15.63 10.77 -8.44
N ILE A 217 -16.32 10.02 -9.30
CA ILE A 217 -17.39 9.09 -8.92
C ILE A 217 -17.04 7.73 -9.51
N LEU A 218 -16.91 6.73 -8.65
CA LEU A 218 -16.65 5.35 -9.04
C LEU A 218 -17.98 4.60 -9.10
N PRO A 219 -18.47 4.23 -10.29
CA PRO A 219 -19.74 3.52 -10.41
C PRO A 219 -19.61 2.07 -9.94
N LEU A 220 -20.60 1.59 -9.19
CA LEU A 220 -20.71 0.19 -8.80
C LEU A 220 -21.63 -0.55 -9.76
N SER A 221 -21.47 -1.87 -9.80
CA SER A 221 -22.30 -2.72 -10.65
C SER A 221 -23.57 -3.17 -9.91
N GLY A 222 -24.69 -3.28 -10.61
CA GLY A 222 -25.93 -3.78 -10.02
C GLY A 222 -26.82 -2.68 -9.44
N ARG A 223 -27.69 -3.05 -8.50
CA ARG A 223 -28.71 -2.15 -7.92
C ARG A 223 -28.53 -1.91 -6.42
N ASP A 224 -27.63 -2.64 -5.80
CA ASP A 224 -27.39 -2.60 -4.36
C ASP A 224 -26.58 -1.36 -4.00
N SER A 225 -26.94 -0.73 -2.88
CA SER A 225 -26.15 0.36 -2.32
C SER A 225 -24.93 -0.21 -1.58
N PRO A 226 -23.83 0.57 -1.45
CA PRO A 226 -22.69 0.18 -0.64
C PRO A 226 -23.09 -0.13 0.80
N SER A 227 -22.64 -1.27 1.31
CA SER A 227 -22.82 -1.67 2.72
C SER A 227 -21.60 -1.33 3.55
N ALA A 228 -20.39 -1.63 3.08
CA ALA A 228 -19.13 -1.28 3.73
C ALA A 228 -18.05 -0.88 2.70
N ILE A 229 -17.04 -0.15 3.16
CA ILE A 229 -15.87 0.24 2.37
C ILE A 229 -14.60 0.05 3.18
N ALA A 230 -13.52 -0.31 2.50
CA ALA A 230 -12.18 -0.36 3.07
C ALA A 230 -11.19 0.18 2.04
N ALA A 231 -10.15 0.90 2.49
CA ALA A 231 -9.12 1.43 1.62
C ALA A 231 -7.73 0.99 2.08
N THR A 232 -6.78 0.95 1.14
CA THR A 232 -5.36 0.69 1.41
C THR A 232 -4.62 2.00 1.63
N ASP A 233 -3.43 1.92 2.24
CA ASP A 233 -2.50 3.04 2.37
C ASP A 233 -2.01 3.59 1.02
N ASN A 234 -2.15 2.84 -0.07
CA ASN A 234 -1.82 3.33 -1.42
C ASN A 234 -3.01 3.90 -2.19
N GLY A 235 -4.19 4.01 -1.56
CA GLY A 235 -5.37 4.63 -2.18
C GLY A 235 -6.17 3.73 -3.10
N SER A 236 -5.98 2.40 -3.04
CA SER A 236 -6.94 1.44 -3.57
C SER A 236 -8.16 1.37 -2.64
N VAL A 237 -9.34 1.06 -3.17
CA VAL A 237 -10.57 0.98 -2.39
C VAL A 237 -11.40 -0.25 -2.76
N PHE A 238 -11.95 -0.90 -1.75
CA PHE A 238 -12.82 -2.06 -1.86
C PHE A 238 -14.19 -1.70 -1.31
N VAL A 239 -15.22 -2.10 -2.03
CA VAL A 239 -16.59 -1.66 -1.76
C VAL A 239 -17.49 -2.87 -1.79
N SER A 240 -18.09 -3.20 -0.66
CA SER A 240 -19.16 -4.19 -0.63
C SER A 240 -20.49 -3.57 -1.01
N HIS A 241 -21.26 -4.28 -1.83
CA HIS A 241 -22.64 -3.94 -2.20
C HIS A 241 -23.40 -5.23 -2.49
N GLY A 242 -24.45 -5.48 -1.70
CA GLY A 242 -25.15 -6.77 -1.72
C GLY A 242 -24.18 -7.93 -1.48
N SER A 243 -24.25 -8.96 -2.33
CA SER A 243 -23.39 -10.15 -2.26
C SER A 243 -22.04 -10.00 -2.96
N LYS A 244 -21.61 -8.78 -3.31
CA LYS A 244 -20.42 -8.53 -4.13
C LYS A 244 -19.44 -7.59 -3.43
N ILE A 245 -18.18 -7.72 -3.81
CA ILE A 245 -17.12 -6.77 -3.47
C ILE A 245 -16.49 -6.28 -4.77
N THR A 246 -16.58 -4.97 -5.04
CA THR A 246 -15.89 -4.34 -6.17
C THR A 246 -14.59 -3.71 -5.70
N SER A 247 -13.51 -3.98 -6.42
CA SER A 247 -12.18 -3.44 -6.15
C SER A 247 -11.82 -2.35 -7.16
N PHE A 248 -11.26 -1.26 -6.66
CA PHE A 248 -10.64 -0.19 -7.45
C PHE A 248 -9.19 -0.04 -7.02
N ASP A 249 -8.29 0.10 -7.98
CA ASP A 249 -6.89 0.33 -7.69
C ASP A 249 -6.59 1.77 -7.28
N TRP A 250 -5.32 2.02 -6.93
CA TRP A 250 -4.81 3.34 -6.57
C TRP A 250 -4.97 4.40 -7.66
N SER A 251 -5.09 3.99 -8.93
CA SER A 251 -5.36 4.84 -10.09
C SER A 251 -6.86 5.08 -10.33
N LEU A 252 -7.71 4.57 -9.42
CA LEU A 252 -9.17 4.64 -9.42
C LEU A 252 -9.83 3.83 -10.54
N GLN A 253 -9.12 2.88 -11.15
CA GLN A 253 -9.68 1.96 -12.13
C GLN A 253 -10.28 0.74 -11.45
N ARG A 254 -11.41 0.27 -11.96
CA ARG A 254 -12.07 -0.93 -11.45
C ARG A 254 -11.25 -2.16 -11.87
N LYS A 255 -10.72 -2.88 -10.88
CA LYS A 255 -9.97 -4.14 -11.08
C LYS A 255 -10.89 -5.34 -11.24
N SER A 256 -11.74 -5.59 -10.26
CA SER A 256 -12.60 -6.77 -10.23
C SER A 256 -13.94 -6.51 -9.54
N THR A 257 -14.89 -7.43 -9.71
CA THR A 257 -16.09 -7.51 -8.88
C THR A 257 -16.30 -8.97 -8.52
N THR A 258 -15.96 -9.30 -7.28
CA THR A 258 -15.95 -10.67 -6.76
C THR A 258 -17.29 -10.95 -6.10
N LEU A 259 -17.90 -12.09 -6.47
CA LEU A 259 -19.15 -12.55 -5.87
C LEU A 259 -18.82 -13.35 -4.61
N THR A 260 -19.49 -13.03 -3.51
CA THR A 260 -19.26 -13.65 -2.20
C THR A 260 -20.37 -14.64 -1.89
N GLN A 261 -20.15 -15.46 -0.87
CA GLN A 261 -21.19 -16.36 -0.34
C GLN A 261 -22.19 -15.65 0.57
N PHE A 262 -21.90 -14.40 0.94
CA PHE A 262 -22.74 -13.57 1.79
C PHE A 262 -23.93 -13.02 0.99
N ASN A 263 -25.09 -12.88 1.64
CA ASN A 263 -26.21 -12.12 1.06
C ASN A 263 -25.90 -10.62 1.07
N ALA A 264 -25.28 -10.15 2.16
CA ALA A 264 -24.78 -8.81 2.34
C ALA A 264 -23.45 -8.87 3.11
N VAL A 265 -22.45 -8.10 2.68
CA VAL A 265 -21.19 -7.95 3.42
C VAL A 265 -21.27 -6.70 4.27
N ASP A 266 -21.39 -6.87 5.59
CA ASP A 266 -21.59 -5.79 6.56
C ASP A 266 -20.28 -5.27 7.16
N SER A 267 -19.26 -6.12 7.22
CA SER A 267 -17.93 -5.80 7.74
C SER A 267 -16.89 -6.06 6.66
N LEU A 268 -16.05 -5.06 6.37
CA LEU A 268 -15.01 -5.15 5.37
C LEU A 268 -13.74 -4.49 5.89
N LEU A 269 -12.61 -5.19 5.76
CA LEU A 269 -11.30 -4.69 6.17
C LEU A 269 -10.24 -5.11 5.16
N CYS A 270 -9.35 -4.19 4.83
CA CYS A 270 -8.20 -4.47 3.96
C CYS A 270 -7.06 -5.10 4.77
N LEU A 271 -6.51 -6.21 4.27
CA LEU A 271 -5.29 -6.84 4.81
C LEU A 271 -4.08 -6.63 3.90
N SER A 272 -4.31 -6.56 2.58
CA SER A 272 -3.29 -6.24 1.58
C SER A 272 -3.93 -5.61 0.34
N ASN A 273 -3.14 -5.33 -0.70
CA ASN A 273 -3.63 -4.72 -1.94
C ASN A 273 -4.70 -5.51 -2.67
N ASN A 274 -4.80 -6.82 -2.44
CA ASN A 274 -5.79 -7.69 -3.08
C ASN A 274 -6.55 -8.57 -2.07
N VAL A 275 -6.11 -8.66 -0.80
CA VAL A 275 -6.73 -9.52 0.21
C VAL A 275 -7.56 -8.69 1.19
N VAL A 276 -8.81 -9.12 1.40
CA VAL A 276 -9.75 -8.49 2.34
C VAL A 276 -10.31 -9.50 3.33
N ALA A 277 -10.61 -9.04 4.54
CA ALA A 277 -11.45 -9.75 5.48
C ALA A 277 -12.90 -9.23 5.35
N ALA A 278 -13.82 -10.14 5.03
CA ALA A 278 -15.22 -9.85 4.82
C ALA A 278 -16.09 -10.67 5.79
N GLY A 279 -17.05 -10.00 6.43
CA GLY A 279 -17.98 -10.62 7.36
C GLY A 279 -19.39 -10.09 7.18
N ALA A 280 -20.36 -10.87 7.65
CA ALA A 280 -21.76 -10.52 7.60
C ALA A 280 -22.42 -10.77 8.97
N THR A 281 -23.49 -10.02 9.21
CA THR A 281 -24.30 -10.13 10.44
C THR A 281 -25.34 -11.25 10.33
N ASP A 282 -25.61 -11.75 9.12
CA ASP A 282 -26.58 -12.80 8.81
C ASP A 282 -25.95 -14.13 8.34
N PHE A 283 -24.62 -14.18 8.23
CA PHE A 283 -23.86 -15.37 7.82
C PHE A 283 -22.74 -15.68 8.81
N CYS A 284 -22.42 -16.96 8.97
CA CYS A 284 -21.46 -17.40 9.97
C CYS A 284 -20.02 -17.33 9.46
N GLY A 285 -19.12 -16.85 10.32
CA GLY A 285 -17.69 -16.79 10.05
C GLY A 285 -17.24 -15.54 9.28
N LEU A 286 -15.96 -15.24 9.43
CA LEU A 286 -15.24 -14.23 8.66
C LEU A 286 -14.52 -14.91 7.50
N GLN A 287 -14.62 -14.37 6.29
CA GLN A 287 -13.91 -14.89 5.12
C GLN A 287 -12.73 -13.98 4.78
N ILE A 288 -11.55 -14.57 4.65
CA ILE A 288 -10.37 -13.95 4.05
C ILE A 288 -10.44 -14.25 2.56
N ILE A 289 -10.57 -13.21 1.74
CA ILE A 289 -10.84 -13.32 0.31
C ILE A 289 -9.73 -12.63 -0.45
N ASP A 290 -9.12 -13.34 -1.38
CA ASP A 290 -8.28 -12.75 -2.41
C ASP A 290 -9.17 -12.29 -3.57
N LEU A 291 -9.22 -10.98 -3.78
CA LEU A 291 -10.06 -10.33 -4.79
C LEU A 291 -9.47 -10.40 -6.20
N GLU A 292 -8.19 -10.77 -6.34
CA GLU A 292 -7.56 -10.99 -7.65
C GLU A 292 -7.93 -12.37 -8.17
N SER A 293 -7.76 -13.41 -7.36
CA SER A 293 -8.17 -14.77 -7.74
C SER A 293 -9.67 -15.03 -7.59
N GLY A 294 -10.35 -14.25 -6.75
CA GLY A 294 -11.78 -14.37 -6.46
C GLY A 294 -12.12 -15.52 -5.50
N PHE A 295 -11.13 -16.11 -4.83
CA PHE A 295 -11.31 -17.25 -3.93
C PHE A 295 -11.23 -16.84 -2.45
N VAL A 296 -11.91 -17.62 -1.61
CA VAL A 296 -11.77 -17.56 -0.16
C VAL A 296 -10.50 -18.31 0.23
N GLU A 297 -9.49 -17.58 0.72
CA GLU A 297 -8.24 -18.16 1.22
C GLU A 297 -8.47 -18.90 2.54
N LYS A 298 -9.29 -18.31 3.43
CA LYS A 298 -9.56 -18.86 4.75
C LYS A 298 -10.91 -18.44 5.29
N SER A 299 -11.57 -19.33 6.02
CA SER A 299 -12.75 -19.02 6.83
C SER A 299 -12.37 -19.11 8.31
N LEU A 300 -12.64 -18.04 9.07
CA LEU A 300 -12.38 -17.94 10.50
C LEU A 300 -13.72 -17.99 11.24
N GLU A 301 -13.82 -18.93 12.18
CA GLU A 301 -15.04 -19.16 12.96
C GLU A 301 -14.72 -19.13 14.47
N TRP A 302 -15.78 -18.95 15.25
CA TRP A 302 -15.74 -19.06 16.71
C TRP A 302 -16.71 -20.15 17.16
N GLU A 303 -16.22 -21.15 17.91
CA GLU A 303 -17.05 -22.16 18.54
C GLU A 303 -17.55 -21.64 19.90
N ASN A 304 -18.80 -21.16 19.94
CA ASN A 304 -19.47 -20.78 21.19
C ASN A 304 -19.93 -22.00 22.00
N VAL A 305 -20.27 -21.77 23.28
CA VAL A 305 -20.72 -22.82 24.22
C VAL A 305 -21.90 -23.63 23.68
N THR A 306 -22.80 -23.01 22.93
CA THR A 306 -23.99 -23.68 22.37
C THR A 306 -23.73 -24.39 21.04
N LYS A 307 -22.51 -24.29 20.50
CA LYS A 307 -22.12 -24.77 19.17
C LYS A 307 -23.05 -24.29 18.05
N SER A 308 -23.64 -23.11 18.25
CA SER A 308 -24.39 -22.43 17.20
C SER A 308 -23.41 -21.75 16.24
N GLY A 309 -23.90 -21.31 15.09
CA GLY A 309 -23.12 -20.43 14.22
C GLY A 309 -22.70 -19.14 14.94
N SER A 310 -21.70 -18.45 14.41
CA SER A 310 -21.19 -17.19 14.97
C SER A 310 -21.04 -16.17 13.85
N THR A 311 -21.75 -15.05 13.94
CA THR A 311 -21.75 -13.98 12.92
C THR A 311 -20.76 -12.88 13.29
N VAL A 312 -20.30 -12.15 12.29
CA VAL A 312 -19.28 -11.10 12.47
C VAL A 312 -19.97 -9.76 12.74
N GLN A 313 -19.55 -9.11 13.82
CA GLN A 313 -20.12 -7.82 14.25
C GLN A 313 -19.18 -6.64 13.98
N GLY A 314 -17.87 -6.90 13.97
CA GLY A 314 -16.86 -5.89 13.72
C GLY A 314 -15.50 -6.53 13.50
N VAL A 315 -14.65 -5.84 12.74
CA VAL A 315 -13.30 -6.27 12.38
C VAL A 315 -12.34 -5.11 12.59
N GLY A 316 -11.11 -5.41 12.99
CA GLY A 316 -10.04 -4.44 13.16
C GLY A 316 -8.69 -5.10 12.93
N VAL A 317 -7.65 -4.31 12.69
CA VAL A 317 -6.31 -4.83 12.38
C VAL A 317 -5.23 -3.99 13.04
N SER A 318 -4.13 -4.66 13.37
CA SER A 318 -2.85 -4.08 13.74
C SER A 318 -1.77 -4.64 12.80
N ASN A 319 -0.52 -4.23 12.98
CA ASN A 319 0.58 -4.77 12.16
C ASN A 319 0.79 -6.29 12.32
N GLU A 320 0.34 -6.88 13.42
CA GLU A 320 0.60 -8.28 13.77
C GLU A 320 -0.67 -9.11 13.91
N PHE A 321 -1.79 -8.48 14.27
CA PHE A 321 -3.02 -9.17 14.63
C PHE A 321 -4.23 -8.67 13.86
N LEU A 322 -5.08 -9.61 13.47
CA LEU A 322 -6.47 -9.39 13.05
C LEU A 322 -7.39 -9.61 14.26
N PHE A 323 -8.29 -8.67 14.49
CA PHE A 323 -9.28 -8.71 15.54
C PHE A 323 -10.67 -8.92 14.94
N THR A 324 -11.42 -9.88 15.47
CA THR A 324 -12.78 -10.18 14.98
C THR A 324 -13.74 -10.30 16.15
N SER A 325 -14.75 -9.44 16.17
CA SER A 325 -15.86 -9.49 17.10
C SER A 325 -16.93 -10.44 16.55
N PHE A 326 -17.22 -11.49 17.31
CA PHE A 326 -18.25 -12.48 17.00
C PHE A 326 -19.42 -12.38 17.96
N GLU A 327 -20.62 -12.62 17.43
CA GLU A 327 -21.83 -12.87 18.21
C GLU A 327 -22.41 -14.23 17.81
N SER A 328 -22.85 -15.01 18.78
CA SER A 328 -23.50 -16.29 18.50
C SER A 328 -24.81 -16.05 17.73
N SER A 329 -25.18 -16.95 16.82
CA SER A 329 -26.44 -16.84 16.08
C SER A 329 -27.67 -16.88 17.00
N ARG A 330 -27.51 -17.40 18.21
CA ARG A 330 -28.54 -17.37 19.27
C ARG A 330 -28.57 -16.05 20.04
N ARG A 331 -27.64 -15.14 19.77
CA ARG A 331 -27.48 -13.84 20.43
C ARG A 331 -27.45 -13.96 21.94
N ASN A 332 -26.78 -15.01 22.41
CA ASN A 332 -26.64 -15.35 23.82
C ASN A 332 -25.20 -15.33 24.29
N SER A 333 -24.25 -15.09 23.40
CA SER A 333 -22.86 -14.84 23.75
C SER A 333 -22.12 -14.10 22.65
N ASN A 334 -21.05 -13.42 23.04
CA ASN A 334 -20.22 -12.65 22.15
C ASN A 334 -18.77 -12.66 22.64
N THR A 335 -17.82 -12.51 21.71
CA THR A 335 -16.39 -12.52 22.02
C THR A 335 -15.60 -11.73 21.00
N ILE A 336 -14.33 -11.44 21.29
CA ILE A 336 -13.37 -10.94 20.31
C ILE A 336 -12.22 -11.94 20.21
N LEU A 337 -12.03 -12.51 19.02
CA LEU A 337 -10.91 -13.37 18.72
C LEU A 337 -9.76 -12.57 18.11
N VAL A 338 -8.55 -12.89 18.56
CA VAL A 338 -7.29 -12.31 18.08
C VAL A 338 -6.57 -13.37 17.26
N TYR A 339 -6.31 -13.06 15.99
CA TYR A 339 -5.63 -13.93 15.04
C TYR A 339 -4.27 -13.35 14.67
N ASP A 340 -3.24 -14.20 14.63
CA ASP A 340 -1.88 -13.81 14.20
C ASP A 340 -1.80 -13.76 12.67
N LEU A 341 -1.47 -12.58 12.11
CA LEU A 341 -1.32 -12.38 10.67
C LEU A 341 -0.10 -13.10 10.10
N ASN A 342 0.96 -13.27 10.90
CA ASN A 342 2.22 -13.90 10.48
C ASN A 342 2.17 -15.43 10.58
N ASP A 343 1.27 -15.96 11.41
CA ASP A 343 1.05 -17.41 11.58
C ASP A 343 -0.27 -17.88 10.93
N GLY A 344 -0.52 -17.38 9.72
CA GLY A 344 -1.62 -17.82 8.86
C GLY A 344 -2.99 -17.70 9.51
N PHE A 345 -3.26 -16.64 10.28
CA PHE A 345 -4.49 -16.41 11.04
C PHE A 345 -4.77 -17.49 12.09
N ARG A 346 -3.76 -17.93 12.85
CA ARG A 346 -3.97 -18.77 14.04
C ARG A 346 -4.60 -17.93 15.15
N ALA A 347 -5.67 -18.42 15.78
CA ALA A 347 -6.23 -17.77 16.96
C ALA A 347 -5.23 -17.87 18.13
N VAL A 348 -4.81 -16.72 18.67
CA VAL A 348 -3.80 -16.62 19.74
C VAL A 348 -4.39 -16.15 21.07
N SER A 349 -5.53 -15.45 21.04
CA SER A 349 -6.22 -14.99 22.23
C SER A 349 -7.72 -14.85 21.99
N GLU A 350 -8.48 -15.02 23.07
CA GLU A 350 -9.90 -14.72 23.15
C GLU A 350 -10.10 -13.71 24.28
N ILE A 351 -10.70 -12.57 23.97
CA ILE A 351 -10.93 -11.48 24.92
C ILE A 351 -12.38 -11.03 24.91
N GLY A 352 -12.84 -10.49 26.04
CA GLY A 352 -14.19 -9.93 26.14
C GLY A 352 -15.32 -10.93 25.93
N HIS A 353 -15.06 -12.23 26.16
CA HIS A 353 -16.06 -13.28 26.13
C HIS A 353 -17.15 -12.99 27.18
N ASN A 354 -18.41 -12.84 26.73
CA ASN A 354 -19.56 -12.73 27.62
C ASN A 354 -20.63 -13.74 27.23
N GLU A 355 -21.27 -14.31 28.24
CA GLU A 355 -22.43 -15.17 28.11
C GLU A 355 -23.64 -14.45 28.73
N ILE A 356 -24.74 -14.39 27.98
CA ILE A 356 -25.96 -13.69 28.37
C ILE A 356 -26.83 -14.65 29.17
N TYR A 357 -26.73 -14.54 30.50
CA TYR A 357 -27.60 -15.26 31.43
C TYR A 357 -28.64 -14.31 32.04
N GLY A 358 -29.92 -14.54 31.76
CA GLY A 358 -31.01 -13.76 32.36
C GLY A 358 -31.24 -12.40 31.70
N ALA A 359 -31.52 -11.36 32.50
CA ALA A 359 -32.04 -10.06 32.04
C ALA A 359 -31.00 -8.92 31.98
N ASP A 360 -29.71 -9.21 32.15
CA ASP A 360 -28.65 -8.20 32.09
C ASP A 360 -28.14 -7.99 30.65
N PHE A 361 -28.97 -7.35 29.82
CA PHE A 361 -28.65 -7.11 28.40
C PHE A 361 -27.56 -6.04 28.19
N ASP A 362 -27.34 -5.17 29.18
CA ASP A 362 -26.41 -4.04 29.07
C ASP A 362 -24.94 -4.47 29.06
N SER A 363 -24.61 -5.66 29.58
CA SER A 363 -23.24 -6.16 29.74
C SER A 363 -22.70 -6.93 28.53
N ALA A 364 -23.55 -7.33 27.59
CA ALA A 364 -23.20 -8.20 26.47
C ALA A 364 -23.41 -7.57 25.08
N ILE A 365 -23.26 -6.26 24.98
CA ILE A 365 -23.32 -5.55 23.70
C ILE A 365 -22.13 -6.01 22.84
N PRO A 366 -22.36 -6.61 21.65
CA PRO A 366 -21.27 -6.98 20.75
C PRO A 366 -20.52 -5.74 20.28
N SER A 367 -19.21 -5.89 20.10
CA SER A 367 -18.38 -4.79 19.61
C SER A 367 -18.56 -4.66 18.10
N THR A 368 -19.08 -3.53 17.65
CA THR A 368 -19.31 -3.24 16.22
C THR A 368 -18.17 -2.46 15.60
N LYS A 369 -17.28 -1.87 16.41
CA LYS A 369 -16.09 -1.15 15.94
C LYS A 369 -14.88 -1.49 16.80
N LEU A 370 -13.79 -1.85 16.13
CA LEU A 370 -12.53 -2.30 16.70
C LEU A 370 -11.40 -1.43 16.15
N ASP A 371 -10.85 -0.52 16.96
CA ASP A 371 -9.77 0.38 16.54
C ASP A 371 -8.49 0.07 17.32
N TRP A 372 -7.40 -0.20 16.59
CA TRP A 372 -6.07 -0.40 17.18
C TRP A 372 -5.42 0.94 17.51
N ILE A 373 -4.78 1.02 18.68
CA ILE A 373 -4.09 2.22 19.18
C ILE A 373 -2.59 1.91 19.33
N PRO A 374 -1.77 2.15 18.30
CA PRO A 374 -0.36 1.75 18.29
C PRO A 374 0.45 2.36 19.44
N SER A 375 0.28 3.65 19.76
CA SER A 375 1.09 4.31 20.79
C SER A 375 0.88 3.75 22.20
N LEU A 376 -0.33 3.24 22.47
CA LEU A 376 -0.69 2.64 23.76
C LEU A 376 -0.64 1.11 23.75
N ASN A 377 -0.53 0.50 22.57
CA ASN A 377 -0.62 -0.94 22.38
C ASN A 377 -1.93 -1.52 22.94
N LEU A 378 -3.03 -0.81 22.68
CA LEU A 378 -4.37 -1.15 23.16
C LEU A 378 -5.32 -1.33 21.98
N LEU A 379 -6.27 -2.24 22.13
CA LEU A 379 -7.43 -2.36 21.25
C LEU A 379 -8.62 -1.66 21.91
N MET A 380 -9.19 -0.65 21.23
CA MET A 380 -10.52 -0.16 21.56
C MET A 380 -11.57 -1.09 20.94
N ALA A 381 -12.49 -1.58 21.76
CA ALA A 381 -13.66 -2.32 21.32
C ALA A 381 -14.92 -1.57 21.77
N SER A 382 -15.80 -1.23 20.84
CA SER A 382 -16.99 -0.44 21.13
C SER A 382 -18.24 -0.98 20.46
N GLY A 383 -19.37 -0.86 21.14
CA GLY A 383 -20.67 -1.27 20.63
C GLY A 383 -21.79 -0.47 21.27
N SER A 384 -22.89 -0.30 20.54
CA SER A 384 -24.11 0.33 21.05
C SER A 384 -25.32 -0.55 20.81
N HIS A 385 -26.28 -0.48 21.73
CA HIS A 385 -27.51 -1.26 21.67
C HIS A 385 -28.72 -0.36 21.98
N SER A 386 -29.80 -0.56 21.23
CA SER A 386 -31.06 0.14 21.44
C SER A 386 -32.05 -0.80 22.13
N GLY A 387 -32.37 -0.54 23.39
CA GLY A 387 -33.32 -1.30 24.19
C GLY A 387 -34.55 -0.48 24.62
N PRO A 388 -35.47 -1.09 25.40
CA PRO A 388 -36.66 -0.41 25.92
C PRO A 388 -36.34 0.76 26.86
N SER A 389 -35.18 0.73 27.52
CA SER A 389 -34.69 1.76 28.45
C SER A 389 -33.94 2.90 27.76
N GLY A 390 -33.80 2.87 26.43
CA GLY A 390 -33.01 3.84 25.67
C GLY A 390 -31.85 3.18 24.94
N ILE A 391 -30.83 3.98 24.63
CA ILE A 391 -29.65 3.53 23.90
C ILE A 391 -28.48 3.51 24.88
N SER A 392 -27.84 2.34 25.00
CA SER A 392 -26.67 2.13 25.84
C SER A 392 -25.47 1.75 24.98
N GLY A 393 -24.30 2.27 25.34
CA GLY A 393 -23.04 1.98 24.67
C GLY A 393 -22.00 1.51 25.65
N ASN A 394 -21.10 0.66 25.15
CA ASN A 394 -19.96 0.17 25.90
C ASN A 394 -18.69 0.40 25.07
N ILE A 395 -17.66 0.96 25.71
CA ILE A 395 -16.34 1.19 25.13
C ILE A 395 -15.33 0.56 26.07
N LYS A 396 -14.61 -0.45 25.58
CA LYS A 396 -13.62 -1.21 26.34
C LYS A 396 -12.24 -1.03 25.71
N PHE A 397 -11.22 -0.87 26.54
CA PHE A 397 -9.83 -0.83 26.13
C PHE A 397 -9.12 -2.07 26.63
N TRP A 398 -8.57 -2.87 25.72
CA TRP A 398 -7.92 -4.13 26.01
C TRP A 398 -6.42 -4.05 25.75
N ASP A 399 -5.62 -4.54 26.69
CA ASP A 399 -4.22 -4.86 26.43
C ASP A 399 -4.13 -6.27 25.87
N ILE A 400 -3.82 -6.37 24.58
CA ILE A 400 -3.81 -7.65 23.84
C ILE A 400 -2.71 -8.60 24.35
N ARG A 401 -1.58 -8.07 24.83
CA ARG A 401 -0.47 -8.89 25.32
C ARG A 401 -0.82 -9.61 26.61
N SER A 402 -1.56 -8.95 27.49
CA SER A 402 -1.97 -9.53 28.78
C SER A 402 -3.38 -10.11 28.75
N GLY A 403 -4.20 -9.79 27.74
CA GLY A 403 -5.61 -10.15 27.65
C GLY A 403 -6.51 -9.38 28.62
N ASN A 404 -5.95 -8.40 29.35
CA ASN A 404 -6.67 -7.70 30.42
C ASN A 404 -7.45 -6.49 29.90
N LEU A 405 -8.60 -6.26 30.54
CA LEU A 405 -9.37 -5.03 30.40
C LEU A 405 -8.68 -3.90 31.16
N VAL A 406 -8.28 -2.85 30.45
CA VAL A 406 -7.61 -1.66 31.01
C VAL A 406 -8.64 -0.64 31.52
N SER A 407 -9.71 -0.41 30.75
CA SER A 407 -10.81 0.47 31.14
C SER A 407 -12.09 0.12 30.41
N GLU A 408 -13.22 0.42 31.04
CA GLU A 408 -14.57 0.29 30.50
C GLU A 408 -15.36 1.58 30.74
N ILE A 409 -15.96 2.11 29.68
CA ILE A 409 -16.82 3.29 29.73
C ILE A 409 -18.22 2.89 29.27
N LYS A 410 -19.22 3.13 30.14
CA LYS A 410 -20.63 2.83 29.86
C LYS A 410 -21.40 4.12 29.62
N GLU A 411 -21.94 4.27 28.42
CA GLU A 411 -22.67 5.46 27.99
C GLU A 411 -24.18 5.21 27.96
N LYS A 412 -24.96 6.00 28.70
CA LYS A 412 -26.44 5.89 28.72
C LYS A 412 -27.18 7.20 28.43
N VAL A 413 -26.51 8.35 28.54
CA VAL A 413 -27.15 9.67 28.42
C VAL A 413 -27.25 10.09 26.95
N ASP A 414 -26.09 10.25 26.32
CA ASP A 414 -25.96 10.51 24.89
C ASP A 414 -24.99 9.48 24.31
N CYS A 415 -25.47 8.24 24.24
CA CYS A 415 -24.73 7.14 23.64
C CYS A 415 -24.31 7.50 22.22
N PHE A 416 -23.25 6.90 21.71
CA PHE A 416 -22.70 7.25 20.41
C PHE A 416 -23.45 6.59 19.24
N SER A 417 -23.55 7.30 18.11
CA SER A 417 -23.91 6.72 16.80
C SER A 417 -22.70 6.08 16.14
N ASP A 418 -21.55 6.72 16.26
CA ASP A 418 -20.26 6.23 15.80
C ASP A 418 -19.16 6.83 16.69
N ILE A 419 -18.01 6.16 16.73
CA ILE A 419 -16.88 6.47 17.60
C ILE A 419 -15.58 6.21 16.83
N THR A 420 -14.51 6.94 17.13
CA THR A 420 -13.20 6.68 16.54
C THR A 420 -12.11 7.05 17.53
N VAL A 421 -10.95 6.43 17.39
CA VAL A 421 -9.76 6.80 18.13
C VAL A 421 -8.78 7.57 17.26
N SER A 422 -8.18 8.61 17.82
CA SER A 422 -7.07 9.34 17.22
C SER A 422 -5.82 9.19 18.09
N ASP A 423 -4.84 8.44 17.58
CA ASP A 423 -3.58 8.18 18.27
C ASP A 423 -2.75 9.47 18.41
N SER A 424 -2.66 10.23 17.32
CA SER A 424 -2.00 11.53 17.17
C SER A 424 -2.56 12.61 18.10
N LEU A 425 -3.88 12.69 18.24
CA LEU A 425 -4.55 13.59 19.18
C LEU A 425 -4.64 12.98 20.59
N SER A 426 -4.22 11.73 20.78
CA SER A 426 -4.31 10.97 22.02
C SER A 426 -5.70 11.05 22.67
N ALA A 427 -6.74 10.86 21.84
CA ALA A 427 -8.13 11.03 22.28
C ALA A 427 -9.10 10.12 21.53
N VAL A 428 -10.21 9.83 22.20
CA VAL A 428 -11.37 9.13 21.66
C VAL A 428 -12.41 10.17 21.28
N PHE A 429 -13.02 10.05 20.11
CA PHE A 429 -14.07 10.94 19.63
C PHE A 429 -15.35 10.16 19.39
N LYS A 430 -16.49 10.71 19.78
CA LYS A 430 -17.81 10.15 19.49
C LYS A 430 -18.73 11.18 18.86
N ILE A 431 -19.70 10.70 18.08
CA ILE A 431 -20.89 11.47 17.72
C ILE A 431 -22.04 11.00 18.59
N GLY A 432 -22.66 11.90 19.34
CA GLY A 432 -23.84 11.59 20.15
C GLY A 432 -25.03 11.19 19.28
N MET A 433 -25.68 10.07 19.61
CA MET A 433 -26.86 9.54 18.91
C MET A 433 -28.06 10.48 19.03
N ASN A 434 -28.26 11.08 20.20
CA ASN A 434 -29.35 12.02 20.43
C ASN A 434 -28.93 13.43 20.03
N SER A 435 -27.77 13.90 20.49
CA SER A 435 -27.37 15.29 20.23
C SER A 435 -26.91 15.55 18.79
N GLY A 436 -26.39 14.53 18.11
CA GLY A 436 -25.65 14.71 16.85
C GLY A 436 -24.35 15.51 17.02
N GLU A 437 -23.92 15.78 18.25
CA GLU A 437 -22.73 16.59 18.53
C GLU A 437 -21.48 15.71 18.70
N VAL A 438 -20.33 16.26 18.29
CA VAL A 438 -19.04 15.61 18.46
C VAL A 438 -18.52 15.89 19.86
N SER A 439 -18.11 14.85 20.57
CA SER A 439 -17.45 14.95 21.87
C SER A 439 -16.16 14.16 21.89
N TYR A 440 -15.20 14.59 22.70
CA TYR A 440 -13.92 13.89 22.85
C TYR A 440 -13.58 13.56 24.30
N MET A 441 -12.78 12.53 24.48
CA MET A 441 -12.18 12.13 25.74
C MET A 441 -10.69 11.89 25.54
N ASP A 442 -9.87 12.57 26.34
CA ASP A 442 -8.43 12.38 26.34
C ASP A 442 -8.04 11.02 26.92
N PHE A 443 -7.03 10.37 26.35
CA PHE A 443 -6.54 9.08 26.85
C PHE A 443 -6.11 9.11 28.32
N ARG A 444 -5.61 10.25 28.80
CA ARG A 444 -5.25 10.44 30.22
C ARG A 444 -6.46 10.34 31.16
N ASN A 445 -7.66 10.53 30.63
CA ASN A 445 -8.91 10.48 31.37
C ASN A 445 -9.65 9.15 31.19
N ILE A 446 -9.14 8.20 30.39
CA ILE A 446 -9.79 6.89 30.16
C ILE A 446 -10.02 6.12 31.48
N SER A 447 -9.16 6.29 32.48
CA SER A 447 -9.28 5.65 33.80
C SER A 447 -10.04 6.48 34.84
N SER A 448 -10.44 7.71 34.49
CA SER A 448 -11.26 8.59 35.35
C SER A 448 -12.75 8.35 35.09
N ASP A 449 -13.62 9.19 35.65
CA ASP A 449 -15.10 9.14 35.52
C ASP A 449 -15.64 9.24 34.07
N GLY A 450 -14.78 9.18 33.05
CA GLY A 450 -15.17 9.14 31.64
C GLY A 450 -15.82 10.43 31.15
N SER A 451 -15.41 11.59 31.69
CA SER A 451 -16.03 12.86 31.32
C SER A 451 -15.77 13.21 29.84
N TRP A 452 -16.83 13.31 29.05
CA TRP A 452 -16.78 13.79 27.66
C TRP A 452 -16.74 15.31 27.58
N ASN A 453 -15.90 15.83 26.69
CA ASN A 453 -15.85 17.25 26.34
C ASN A 453 -16.55 17.46 25.00
N CYS A 454 -17.65 18.22 24.99
CA CYS A 454 -18.39 18.50 23.77
C CYS A 454 -17.68 19.57 22.94
N LEU A 455 -17.48 19.31 21.65
CA LEU A 455 -16.92 20.27 20.69
C LEU A 455 -17.99 21.17 20.06
N GLY A 456 -19.25 20.73 20.09
CA GLY A 456 -20.41 21.43 19.52
C GLY A 456 -21.15 22.32 20.52
N ASP A 457 -22.33 22.78 20.12
CA ASP A 457 -23.19 23.60 20.99
C ASP A 457 -23.83 22.73 22.09
N SER A 458 -23.30 22.84 23.31
CA SER A 458 -23.75 22.15 24.53
C SER A 458 -25.25 22.35 24.88
N ARG A 459 -25.95 23.25 24.19
CA ARG A 459 -27.34 23.64 24.47
C ARG A 459 -28.40 22.67 23.92
N LYS A 460 -28.01 21.65 23.15
CA LYS A 460 -28.95 20.74 22.45
C LYS A 460 -29.37 19.47 23.20
N LEU A 461 -28.83 19.19 24.38
CA LEU A 461 -29.17 18.00 25.19
C LEU A 461 -30.67 17.87 25.56
N ALA A 462 -31.49 18.88 25.25
CA ALA A 462 -32.93 18.93 25.53
C ALA A 462 -33.83 18.43 24.37
N ASN A 463 -33.30 18.13 23.18
CA ASN A 463 -34.10 17.67 22.05
C ASN A 463 -34.06 16.14 21.90
N VAL A 464 -35.23 15.48 21.97
CA VAL A 464 -35.43 14.02 21.83
C VAL A 464 -35.27 13.52 20.38
N LYS A 465 -34.67 14.31 19.48
CA LYS A 465 -34.45 13.89 18.09
C LYS A 465 -33.17 13.07 18.05
N LYS A 466 -33.18 11.91 17.38
CA LYS A 466 -31.95 11.12 17.14
C LYS A 466 -31.10 11.79 16.05
N GLU A 467 -30.61 13.01 16.31
CA GLU A 467 -29.89 13.83 15.31
C GLU A 467 -28.60 13.15 14.84
N GLY A 468 -27.98 12.32 15.69
CA GLY A 468 -26.78 11.56 15.33
C GLY A 468 -27.05 10.31 14.48
N PHE A 469 -28.30 9.89 14.27
CA PHE A 469 -28.58 8.58 13.67
C PHE A 469 -27.98 8.41 12.26
N GLY A 470 -27.02 7.49 12.16
CA GLY A 470 -26.33 7.18 10.91
C GLY A 470 -25.22 8.16 10.55
N CYS A 471 -24.86 9.07 11.45
CA CYS A 471 -23.63 9.84 11.34
C CYS A 471 -22.41 8.93 11.54
N LYS A 472 -21.32 9.25 10.85
CA LYS A 472 -20.07 8.49 10.82
C LYS A 472 -18.90 9.37 11.24
N ILE A 473 -17.93 8.80 11.94
CA ILE A 473 -16.73 9.51 12.41
C ILE A 473 -15.47 8.71 12.14
N GLU A 474 -14.44 9.38 11.65
CA GLU A 474 -13.11 8.80 11.41
C GLU A 474 -12.03 9.83 11.74
N SER A 475 -10.90 9.37 12.25
CA SER A 475 -9.73 10.21 12.49
C SER A 475 -8.61 9.89 11.51
N HIS A 476 -7.84 10.91 11.13
CA HIS A 476 -6.65 10.74 10.31
C HIS A 476 -5.65 11.86 10.57
N GLY A 477 -4.42 11.48 10.94
CA GLY A 477 -3.44 12.46 11.43
C GLY A 477 -4.04 13.30 12.56
N ASN A 478 -3.81 14.61 12.57
CA ASN A 478 -4.33 15.50 13.62
C ASN A 478 -5.76 15.99 13.36
N GLN A 479 -6.55 15.25 12.58
CA GLN A 479 -7.86 15.67 12.11
C GLN A 479 -8.92 14.63 12.42
N VAL A 480 -10.15 15.12 12.63
CA VAL A 480 -11.34 14.28 12.83
C VAL A 480 -12.41 14.68 11.83
N PHE A 481 -12.91 13.71 11.09
CA PHE A 481 -13.95 13.86 10.09
C PHE A 481 -15.26 13.30 10.63
N CYS A 482 -16.34 14.04 10.44
CA CYS A 482 -17.66 13.68 10.92
C CYS A 482 -18.67 13.92 9.81
N SER A 483 -19.49 12.91 9.49
CA SER A 483 -20.67 13.14 8.65
C SER A 483 -21.85 13.61 9.48
N LYS A 484 -22.60 14.60 8.97
CA LYS A 484 -23.91 14.98 9.50
C LYS A 484 -24.87 15.08 8.33
N GLU A 485 -25.83 14.15 8.28
CA GLU A 485 -26.69 13.97 7.10
C GLU A 485 -25.86 13.81 5.81
N GLY A 486 -26.01 14.73 4.85
CA GLY A 486 -25.25 14.74 3.60
C GLY A 486 -23.93 15.51 3.68
N ASP A 487 -23.65 16.20 4.78
CA ASP A 487 -22.52 17.10 4.93
C ASP A 487 -21.32 16.40 5.59
N LEU A 488 -20.12 16.86 5.25
CA LEU A 488 -18.86 16.42 5.84
C LEU A 488 -18.23 17.58 6.63
N GLU A 489 -18.00 17.34 7.92
CA GLU A 489 -17.34 18.27 8.83
C GLU A 489 -15.91 17.81 9.12
N LEU A 490 -14.98 18.75 9.13
CA LEU A 490 -13.61 18.60 9.57
C LEU A 490 -13.41 19.34 10.91
N TRP A 491 -12.88 18.64 11.89
CA TRP A 491 -12.49 19.17 13.19
C TRP A 491 -10.98 19.12 13.35
N SER A 492 -10.38 20.29 13.60
CA SER A 492 -8.94 20.47 13.76
C SER A 492 -8.62 21.12 15.09
N GLU A 493 -7.64 20.58 15.82
CA GLU A 493 -7.17 21.21 17.06
C GLU A 493 -6.46 22.55 16.76
N VAL A 494 -6.78 23.58 17.52
CA VAL A 494 -6.15 24.89 17.47
C VAL A 494 -5.18 25.01 18.63
N LEU A 495 -3.88 25.02 18.33
CA LEU A 495 -2.83 25.26 19.32
C LEU A 495 -2.86 26.74 19.72
N MET A 496 -3.46 27.03 20.87
CA MET A 496 -3.41 28.36 21.46
C MET A 496 -2.06 28.54 22.14
N GLY A 497 -1.25 29.50 21.68
CA GLY A 497 -0.03 29.89 22.38
C GLY A 497 -0.38 30.32 23.82
N SER A 498 0.35 29.79 24.79
CA SER A 498 0.18 29.94 26.25
C SER A 498 -0.75 31.08 26.68
N SER A 499 -2.06 30.83 26.62
CA SER A 499 -3.07 31.71 27.20
C SER A 499 -4.04 30.82 27.95
N THR A 500 -4.04 31.04 29.26
CA THR A 500 -4.73 30.27 30.28
C THR A 500 -6.24 30.35 30.10
N THR A 501 -6.83 29.45 29.32
CA THR A 501 -8.22 29.04 29.50
C THR A 501 -8.23 27.81 30.41
N THR A 502 -7.98 28.04 31.69
CA THR A 502 -8.25 27.04 32.74
C THR A 502 -9.75 26.84 32.83
N SER A 503 -10.22 25.64 32.49
CA SER A 503 -11.60 25.24 32.76
C SER A 503 -11.90 25.29 34.27
N LYS A 504 -13.19 25.30 34.65
CA LYS A 504 -13.64 25.30 36.07
C LYS A 504 -13.05 24.16 36.93
N ASN A 505 -12.44 23.15 36.30
CA ASN A 505 -11.83 21.98 36.94
C ASN A 505 -10.30 21.97 36.86
N GLY A 506 -9.64 23.06 36.43
CA GLY A 506 -8.18 23.17 36.39
C GLY A 506 -7.49 22.37 35.29
N LYS A 507 -8.23 21.77 34.35
CA LYS A 507 -7.69 21.10 33.16
C LYS A 507 -7.61 22.10 31.99
N GLU A 508 -6.50 22.08 31.24
CA GLU A 508 -6.36 22.80 29.96
C GLU A 508 -7.42 22.27 28.98
N GLU A 509 -8.28 23.17 28.50
CA GLU A 509 -9.34 22.83 27.56
C GLU A 509 -8.81 22.90 26.13
N ARG A 510 -8.85 21.77 25.40
CA ARG A 510 -8.45 21.73 24.00
C ARG A 510 -9.51 22.40 23.15
N VAL A 511 -9.08 23.29 22.27
CA VAL A 511 -9.98 24.03 21.37
C VAL A 511 -9.91 23.40 19.98
N PHE A 512 -11.07 23.08 19.42
CA PHE A 512 -11.18 22.58 18.05
C PHE A 512 -11.93 23.57 17.18
N LYS A 513 -11.48 23.72 15.94
CA LYS A 513 -12.16 24.49 14.90
C LYS A 513 -12.87 23.53 13.94
N LYS A 514 -14.16 23.78 13.73
CA LYS A 514 -14.98 23.11 12.72
C LYS A 514 -14.87 23.81 11.36
N ASN A 515 -14.73 23.03 10.28
CA ASN A 515 -14.86 23.47 8.90
C ASN A 515 -15.82 22.52 8.17
N ILE A 516 -16.65 23.03 7.26
CA ILE A 516 -17.47 22.20 6.37
C ILE A 516 -16.68 22.00 5.08
N LEU A 517 -16.56 20.76 4.62
CA LEU A 517 -15.76 20.39 3.45
C LEU A 517 -16.62 20.32 2.17
N GLY A 518 -15.94 20.43 1.02
CA GLY A 518 -16.55 20.33 -0.30
C GLY A 518 -17.01 21.67 -0.89
N ARG A 519 -17.34 21.67 -2.18
CA ARG A 519 -17.90 22.84 -2.86
C ARG A 519 -19.38 23.00 -2.51
N SER A 520 -19.95 24.16 -2.84
CA SER A 520 -21.39 24.43 -2.64
C SER A 520 -22.33 23.39 -3.28
N LYS A 521 -21.87 22.67 -4.32
CA LYS A 521 -22.61 21.58 -4.98
C LYS A 521 -22.47 20.21 -4.29
N ASP A 522 -21.46 20.07 -3.43
CA ASP A 522 -21.14 18.84 -2.70
C ASP A 522 -21.74 18.87 -1.28
N ILE A 523 -22.14 20.06 -0.82
CA ILE A 523 -22.88 20.32 0.42
C ILE A 523 -24.36 20.02 0.19
N GLY A 524 -24.98 19.33 1.15
CA GLY A 524 -26.34 18.85 1.05
C GLY A 524 -26.46 17.66 0.09
N GLY A 525 -27.34 16.71 0.42
CA GLY A 525 -27.55 15.54 -0.41
C GLY A 525 -28.03 14.32 0.38
N ALA A 526 -27.97 13.16 -0.26
CA ALA A 526 -28.24 11.90 0.42
C ALA A 526 -27.22 11.68 1.55
N ARG A 527 -27.73 11.09 2.64
CA ARG A 527 -26.95 10.85 3.85
C ARG A 527 -25.69 10.05 3.57
N ILE A 528 -24.55 10.49 4.08
CA ILE A 528 -23.29 9.73 4.03
C ILE A 528 -23.44 8.45 4.85
N THR A 529 -23.17 7.30 4.24
CA THR A 529 -23.31 5.98 4.87
C THR A 529 -22.00 5.43 5.39
N ASN A 530 -20.90 5.66 4.66
CA ASN A 530 -19.55 5.27 5.08
C ASN A 530 -18.54 6.32 4.57
N LEU A 531 -17.45 6.48 5.31
CA LEU A 531 -16.29 7.27 4.92
C LEU A 531 -15.03 6.51 5.35
N THR A 532 -13.99 6.54 4.52
CA THR A 532 -12.67 5.97 4.83
C THR A 532 -11.59 6.73 4.07
N ILE A 533 -10.35 6.67 4.54
CA ILE A 533 -9.21 7.36 3.95
C ILE A 533 -8.19 6.34 3.48
N GLY A 534 -7.68 6.50 2.27
CA GLY A 534 -6.65 5.64 1.70
C GLY A 534 -5.73 6.43 0.78
N GLY A 535 -4.42 6.25 0.95
CA GLY A 535 -3.44 7.09 0.28
C GLY A 535 -3.69 8.57 0.57
N ASN A 536 -3.70 9.39 -0.47
CA ASN A 536 -4.02 10.82 -0.39
C ASN A 536 -5.49 11.14 -0.72
N LYS A 537 -6.42 10.19 -0.55
CA LYS A 537 -7.83 10.35 -0.94
C LYS A 537 -8.76 9.94 0.20
N MET A 538 -9.94 10.55 0.21
CA MET A 538 -11.06 10.12 1.02
C MET A 538 -12.13 9.52 0.12
N PHE A 539 -12.71 8.40 0.56
CA PHE A 539 -13.78 7.71 -0.13
C PHE A 539 -15.07 7.82 0.67
N ILE A 540 -16.15 8.23 0.02
CA ILE A 540 -17.44 8.46 0.66
C ILE A 540 -18.51 7.68 -0.10
N THR A 541 -19.43 7.07 0.64
CA THR A 541 -20.64 6.46 0.08
C THR A 541 -21.86 7.15 0.63
N ARG A 542 -22.93 7.16 -0.16
CA ARG A 542 -24.19 7.81 0.20
C ARG A 542 -25.35 6.84 0.10
N LYS A 543 -26.34 7.06 0.96
CA LYS A 543 -27.57 6.27 1.01
C LYS A 543 -28.26 6.28 -0.35
N ASP A 544 -28.70 5.10 -0.78
CA ASP A 544 -29.46 4.88 -2.02
C ASP A 544 -28.69 5.26 -3.30
N GLN A 545 -27.36 5.40 -3.24
CA GLN A 545 -26.49 5.65 -4.38
C GLN A 545 -25.59 4.44 -4.66
N GLN A 546 -25.48 4.05 -5.93
CA GLN A 546 -24.69 2.90 -6.39
C GLN A 546 -23.28 3.34 -6.84
N CYS A 547 -22.62 4.17 -6.04
CA CYS A 547 -21.30 4.69 -6.37
C CYS A 547 -20.51 5.07 -5.12
N VAL A 548 -19.20 5.26 -5.32
CA VAL A 548 -18.29 5.84 -4.33
C VAL A 548 -17.82 7.20 -4.83
N GLU A 549 -17.93 8.21 -3.98
CA GLU A 549 -17.36 9.53 -4.22
C GLU A 549 -15.89 9.53 -3.79
N VAL A 550 -15.01 10.02 -4.66
CA VAL A 550 -13.59 10.22 -4.34
C VAL A 550 -13.36 11.69 -4.09
N TRP A 551 -12.87 11.99 -2.88
CA TRP A 551 -12.56 13.32 -2.40
C TRP A 551 -11.04 13.47 -2.31
N GLN A 552 -10.49 14.49 -2.96
CA GLN A 552 -9.06 14.76 -2.98
C GLN A 552 -8.82 16.27 -2.95
N SER A 553 -7.70 16.69 -2.37
CA SER A 553 -7.29 18.10 -2.42
C SER A 553 -7.03 18.51 -3.86
N SER A 554 -7.59 19.65 -4.26
CA SER A 554 -7.28 20.24 -5.53
C SER A 554 -5.82 20.68 -5.46
N VAL A 555 -4.92 20.04 -6.22
CA VAL A 555 -3.53 20.53 -6.30
C VAL A 555 -3.61 21.98 -6.74
N ARG A 556 -3.40 22.91 -5.80
CA ARG A 556 -3.46 24.33 -6.09
C ARG A 556 -2.55 24.60 -7.27
N ARG A 557 -3.13 25.29 -8.27
CA ARG A 557 -2.41 26.05 -9.27
C ARG A 557 -1.36 26.89 -8.54
N SER A 558 -0.10 26.53 -8.67
CA SER A 558 1.03 27.42 -8.45
C SER A 558 1.90 27.37 -9.69
#